data_AF-A0A1A9UPL1-F1
#
_entry.id   AF-A0A1A9UPL1-F1
#
_cell.length_a   1.000
_cell.length_b   1.000
_cell.length_c   1.000
_cell.angle_alpha   90.00
_cell.angle_beta   90.00
_cell.angle_gamma   90.00
#
_symmetry.space_group_name_H-M   'P 1'
#
loop_
_entity.id
_entity.type
_entity.pdbx_description
1 polymer ?
#
loop_
_entity_poly.entity_id
_entity_poly.type
_entity_poly.pdbx_seq_one_letter_code
_entity_poly.pdbx_strand_id
1 'polypeptide(L)'
;MPSVTICPLARLNRRLFDDYTRRENISDSEGKVLFNFLETLANTTYSNIDYLVGNDEVDRLLDRLHIQPENYMHLIYNLTGDDTLRFVADISNFMDKIHTISGNLIIGTRQTLTEYGLCYMTNTMLSDKYSSRYMVEGILPDKDIQTSPSYINVKKCSYFENDVNYNVLGFDTSPINVFLHSPFDVMKADQNLGYTGESLQLRVTSTEIVTEDEFEFGADVKRRKCRFQHENNLTHFPIFTRNLCQQECRLNLVFKIMANTNALVGGTSLLFDMVDLPKERLVRRIIFSFEDLLGNKNELQIEVINY
;
A
#
# COMPACT_ATOMS: atom_id res chain seq x y z
N MET A 1 0.93 -7.60 17.90
CA MET A 1 1.59 -8.11 16.69
C MET A 1 1.81 -6.97 15.71
N PRO A 2 2.89 -7.00 14.90
CA PRO A 2 3.11 -6.03 13.83
C PRO A 2 2.05 -6.17 12.73
N SER A 3 1.83 -5.10 11.98
CA SER A 3 1.03 -5.14 10.74
C SER A 3 1.91 -5.61 9.59
N VAL A 4 1.28 -6.31 8.64
CA VAL A 4 1.91 -6.70 7.38
C VAL A 4 1.14 -6.11 6.22
N THR A 5 1.88 -5.52 5.28
CA THR A 5 1.35 -5.12 3.99
C THR A 5 2.00 -5.96 2.89
N ILE A 6 1.17 -6.52 2.00
CA ILE A 6 1.58 -7.36 0.89
C ILE A 6 1.17 -6.69 -0.41
N CYS A 7 2.14 -6.49 -1.30
CA CYS A 7 1.94 -5.94 -2.62
C CYS A 7 2.19 -7.04 -3.66
N PRO A 8 1.15 -7.56 -4.33
CA PRO A 8 1.35 -8.54 -5.39
C PRO A 8 2.01 -7.90 -6.60
N LEU A 9 2.79 -8.65 -7.37
CA LEU A 9 3.34 -8.14 -8.64
C LEU A 9 2.29 -8.15 -9.77
N ALA A 10 1.42 -9.15 -9.80
CA ALA A 10 0.25 -9.17 -10.68
C ALA A 10 -0.85 -8.31 -10.06
N ARG A 11 -1.14 -7.16 -10.67
CA ARG A 11 -2.11 -6.17 -10.16
C ARG A 11 -3.45 -6.31 -10.83
N LEU A 12 -3.49 -6.42 -12.15
CA LEU A 12 -4.76 -6.44 -12.87
C LEU A 12 -5.36 -7.85 -12.87
N ASN A 13 -6.66 -7.92 -12.56
CA ASN A 13 -7.41 -9.14 -12.68
C ASN A 13 -7.71 -9.39 -14.16
N ARG A 14 -7.16 -10.50 -14.68
CA ARG A 14 -7.27 -10.85 -16.10
C ARG A 14 -8.72 -10.93 -16.58
N ARG A 15 -9.61 -11.49 -15.76
CA ARG A 15 -11.03 -11.63 -16.10
C ARG A 15 -11.71 -10.27 -16.20
N LEU A 16 -11.50 -9.39 -15.23
CA LEU A 16 -12.07 -8.03 -15.25
C LEU A 16 -11.54 -7.22 -16.43
N PHE A 17 -10.26 -7.39 -16.77
CA PHE A 17 -9.66 -6.78 -17.94
C PHE A 17 -10.26 -7.30 -19.25
N ASP A 18 -10.42 -8.61 -19.40
CA ASP A 18 -11.00 -9.22 -20.60
C ASP A 18 -12.50 -8.86 -20.74
N ASP A 19 -13.22 -8.68 -19.63
CA ASP A 19 -14.60 -8.14 -19.64
C ASP A 19 -14.63 -6.67 -20.11
N TYR A 20 -13.67 -5.86 -19.65
CA TYR A 20 -13.52 -4.47 -20.06
C TYR A 20 -13.20 -4.33 -21.55
N THR A 21 -12.21 -5.08 -22.08
CA THR A 21 -11.83 -5.01 -23.50
C THR A 21 -12.97 -5.40 -24.43
N ARG A 22 -13.76 -6.41 -24.06
CA ARG A 22 -14.97 -6.81 -24.81
C ARG A 22 -16.03 -5.72 -24.83
N ARG A 23 -16.26 -5.05 -23.70
CA ARG A 23 -17.25 -3.96 -23.61
C ARG A 23 -16.86 -2.75 -24.46
N GLU A 24 -15.58 -2.39 -24.45
CA GLU A 24 -15.04 -1.24 -25.18
C GLU A 24 -14.64 -1.55 -26.63
N ASN A 25 -14.94 -2.76 -27.13
CA ASN A 25 -14.58 -3.26 -28.47
C ASN A 25 -13.09 -3.06 -28.81
N ILE A 26 -12.22 -3.40 -27.86
CA ILE A 26 -10.76 -3.31 -28.03
C ILE A 26 -10.27 -4.60 -28.70
N SER A 27 -9.47 -4.48 -29.76
CA SER A 27 -8.89 -5.65 -30.44
C SER A 27 -7.84 -6.36 -29.56
N ASP A 28 -7.55 -7.63 -29.83
CA ASP A 28 -6.58 -8.40 -29.03
C ASP A 28 -5.17 -7.78 -29.01
N SER A 29 -4.75 -7.14 -30.10
CA SER A 29 -3.45 -6.44 -30.17
C SER A 29 -3.45 -5.19 -29.30
N GLU A 30 -4.47 -4.34 -29.44
CA GLU A 30 -4.63 -3.13 -28.62
C GLU A 30 -4.79 -3.50 -27.12
N GLY A 31 -5.52 -4.57 -26.83
CA GLY A 31 -5.74 -5.07 -25.48
C GLY A 31 -4.44 -5.48 -24.80
N LYS A 32 -3.50 -6.11 -25.52
CA LYS A 32 -2.17 -6.43 -24.98
C LYS A 32 -1.37 -5.18 -24.67
N VAL A 33 -1.42 -4.19 -25.56
CA VAL A 33 -0.72 -2.91 -25.39
C VAL A 33 -1.28 -2.16 -24.17
N LEU A 34 -2.60 -2.07 -24.04
CA LEU A 34 -3.27 -1.46 -22.90
C LEU A 34 -2.98 -2.20 -21.59
N PHE A 35 -3.04 -3.54 -21.60
CA PHE A 35 -2.75 -4.36 -20.42
C PHE A 35 -1.34 -4.09 -19.91
N ASN A 36 -0.35 -4.13 -20.81
CA ASN A 36 1.04 -3.90 -20.44
C ASN A 36 1.25 -2.49 -19.88
N PHE A 37 0.61 -1.48 -20.49
CA PHE A 37 0.66 -0.11 -19.99
C PHE A 37 0.07 0.02 -18.58
N LEU A 38 -1.16 -0.47 -18.38
CA LEU A 38 -1.85 -0.36 -17.08
C LEU A 38 -1.16 -1.19 -15.99
N GLU A 39 -0.65 -2.38 -16.32
CA GLU A 39 0.09 -3.24 -15.38
C GLU A 39 1.44 -2.61 -15.00
N THR A 40 2.13 -1.98 -15.96
CA THR A 40 3.37 -1.22 -15.70
C THR A 40 3.06 -0.02 -14.81
N LEU A 41 2.02 0.74 -15.14
CA LEU A 41 1.58 1.89 -14.35
C LEU A 41 1.20 1.49 -12.91
N ALA A 42 0.48 0.38 -12.74
CA ALA A 42 0.08 -0.13 -11.43
C ALA A 42 1.27 -0.64 -10.58
N ASN A 43 2.36 -1.06 -11.23
CA ASN A 43 3.60 -1.49 -10.58
C ASN A 43 4.68 -0.40 -10.53
N THR A 44 4.35 0.81 -10.98
CA THR A 44 5.28 1.93 -10.94
C THR A 44 5.43 2.45 -9.51
N THR A 45 6.67 2.67 -9.11
CA THR A 45 7.12 3.24 -7.85
C THR A 45 8.06 4.40 -8.15
N TYR A 46 8.47 5.15 -7.12
CA TYR A 46 9.45 6.24 -7.29
C TYR A 46 10.80 5.77 -7.86
N SER A 47 11.14 4.48 -7.75
CA SER A 47 12.43 3.94 -8.16
C SER A 47 12.46 3.44 -9.61
N ASN A 48 11.30 3.21 -10.21
CA ASN A 48 11.18 2.60 -11.53
C ASN A 48 10.29 3.43 -12.48
N ILE A 49 9.92 4.65 -12.09
CA ILE A 49 9.10 5.57 -12.89
C ILE A 49 9.73 5.91 -14.24
N ASP A 50 11.06 5.90 -14.32
CA ASP A 50 11.80 6.15 -15.56
C ASP A 50 11.56 5.06 -16.62
N TYR A 51 11.06 3.88 -16.22
CA TYR A 51 10.69 2.80 -17.14
C TYR A 51 9.27 2.93 -17.68
N LEU A 52 8.48 3.91 -17.22
CA LEU A 52 7.17 4.21 -17.78
C LEU A 52 7.36 4.92 -19.13
N VAL A 53 7.58 4.13 -20.17
CA VAL A 53 7.75 4.65 -21.54
C VAL A 53 6.39 4.81 -22.19
N GLY A 54 6.02 6.05 -22.52
CA GLY A 54 4.88 6.33 -23.38
C GLY A 54 5.09 5.72 -24.77
N ASN A 55 4.05 5.13 -25.35
CA ASN A 55 4.06 4.58 -26.69
C ASN A 55 2.95 5.28 -27.49
N ASP A 56 3.26 5.77 -28.69
CA ASP A 56 2.28 6.42 -29.58
C ASP A 56 1.02 5.57 -29.82
N GLU A 57 1.15 4.24 -29.74
CA GLU A 57 0.02 3.30 -29.84
C GLU A 57 -0.86 3.33 -28.58
N VAL A 58 -0.23 3.40 -27.40
CA VAL A 58 -0.94 3.57 -26.12
C VAL A 58 -1.65 4.91 -26.09
N ASP A 59 -0.98 6.00 -26.46
CA ASP A 59 -1.55 7.35 -26.44
C ASP A 59 -2.78 7.44 -27.35
N ARG A 60 -2.69 6.93 -28.59
CA ARG A 60 -3.83 6.86 -29.52
C ARG A 60 -4.99 6.03 -28.98
N LEU A 61 -4.69 4.93 -28.28
CA LEU A 61 -5.70 4.07 -27.69
C LEU A 61 -6.39 4.76 -26.51
N LEU A 62 -5.64 5.41 -25.64
CA LEU A 62 -6.18 6.18 -24.52
C LEU A 62 -7.07 7.33 -25.00
N ASP A 63 -6.65 8.04 -26.05
CA ASP A 63 -7.44 9.10 -26.68
C ASP A 63 -8.75 8.55 -27.26
N ARG A 64 -8.69 7.42 -27.96
CA ARG A 64 -9.88 6.73 -28.54
C ARG A 64 -10.86 6.29 -27.45
N LEU A 65 -10.35 5.82 -26.32
CA LEU A 65 -11.15 5.38 -25.17
C LEU A 65 -11.55 6.54 -24.25
N HIS A 66 -11.10 7.77 -24.55
CA HIS A 66 -11.29 8.96 -23.72
C HIS A 66 -10.80 8.78 -22.27
N ILE A 67 -9.73 8.01 -22.07
CA ILE A 67 -9.13 7.78 -20.76
C ILE A 67 -8.10 8.88 -20.51
N GLN A 68 -8.41 9.75 -19.56
CA GLN A 68 -7.51 10.81 -19.11
C GLN A 68 -6.68 10.36 -17.90
N PRO A 69 -5.49 10.96 -17.66
CA PRO A 69 -4.62 10.59 -16.54
C PRO A 69 -5.28 10.61 -15.17
N GLU A 70 -6.23 11.51 -14.93
CA GLU A 70 -6.95 11.61 -13.66
C GLU A 70 -7.81 10.36 -13.39
N ASN A 71 -8.17 9.62 -14.45
CA ASN A 71 -9.00 8.43 -14.37
C ASN A 71 -8.18 7.13 -14.21
N TYR A 72 -6.84 7.19 -14.35
CA TYR A 72 -6.01 5.98 -14.33
C TYR A 72 -6.15 5.20 -13.02
N MET A 73 -6.14 5.89 -11.86
CA MET A 73 -6.25 5.20 -10.57
C MET A 73 -7.60 4.51 -10.40
N HIS A 74 -8.69 5.14 -10.81
CA HIS A 74 -10.02 4.55 -10.75
C HIS A 74 -10.16 3.36 -11.71
N LEU A 75 -9.58 3.46 -12.91
CA LEU A 75 -9.55 2.36 -13.88
C LEU A 75 -8.73 1.18 -13.35
N ILE A 76 -7.51 1.41 -12.87
CA ILE A 76 -6.66 0.37 -12.29
C ILE A 76 -7.36 -0.29 -11.10
N TYR A 77 -7.94 0.49 -10.17
CA TYR A 77 -8.68 -0.04 -9.03
C TYR A 77 -9.82 -0.97 -9.46
N ASN A 78 -10.62 -0.56 -10.44
CA ASN A 78 -11.72 -1.39 -10.95
C ASN A 78 -11.25 -2.65 -11.67
N LEU A 79 -10.11 -2.58 -12.37
CA LEU A 79 -9.55 -3.71 -13.12
C LEU A 79 -8.72 -4.65 -12.23
N THR A 80 -8.18 -4.18 -11.11
CA THR A 80 -7.61 -5.02 -10.06
C THR A 80 -8.71 -5.74 -9.29
N GLY A 81 -9.83 -5.07 -9.03
CA GLY A 81 -10.86 -5.58 -8.14
C GLY A 81 -10.41 -5.55 -6.67
N ASP A 82 -11.28 -5.97 -5.77
CA ASP A 82 -10.89 -6.19 -4.37
C ASP A 82 -11.44 -7.54 -3.91
N ASP A 83 -10.54 -8.52 -3.89
CA ASP A 83 -10.82 -9.90 -3.51
C ASP A 83 -10.71 -10.13 -2.00
N THR A 84 -10.70 -9.08 -1.18
CA THR A 84 -10.73 -9.25 0.28
C THR A 84 -11.99 -9.97 0.75
N LEU A 85 -11.84 -10.81 1.77
CA LEU A 85 -12.98 -11.48 2.41
C LEU A 85 -13.81 -10.45 3.20
N ARG A 86 -15.05 -10.19 2.75
CA ARG A 86 -15.88 -9.09 3.26
C ARG A 86 -17.18 -9.54 3.91
N PHE A 87 -17.74 -10.65 3.45
CA PHE A 87 -19.05 -11.14 3.90
C PHE A 87 -18.94 -12.47 4.64
N VAL A 88 -19.83 -12.70 5.60
CA VAL A 88 -19.92 -14.00 6.32
C VAL A 88 -20.24 -15.14 5.34
N ALA A 89 -21.03 -14.86 4.30
CA ALA A 89 -21.34 -15.82 3.25
C ALA A 89 -20.08 -16.32 2.51
N ASP A 90 -19.06 -15.47 2.38
CA ASP A 90 -17.81 -15.80 1.69
C ASP A 90 -16.97 -16.84 2.44
N ILE A 91 -17.18 -17.01 3.76
CA ILE A 91 -16.43 -18.00 4.58
C ILE A 91 -16.63 -19.43 4.04
N SER A 92 -17.75 -19.70 3.38
CA SER A 92 -17.98 -21.02 2.78
C SER A 92 -17.11 -21.28 1.54
N ASN A 93 -16.63 -20.24 0.86
CA ASN A 93 -15.93 -20.30 -0.43
C ASN A 93 -14.76 -19.31 -0.51
N PHE A 94 -13.92 -19.19 0.53
CA PHE A 94 -12.86 -18.17 0.60
C PHE A 94 -11.59 -18.46 -0.22
N MET A 95 -11.54 -19.52 -1.03
CA MET A 95 -10.30 -20.00 -1.68
C MET A 95 -9.70 -18.98 -2.65
N ASP A 96 -10.53 -18.17 -3.28
CA ASP A 96 -10.14 -17.06 -4.16
C ASP A 96 -10.08 -15.71 -3.45
N LYS A 97 -10.36 -15.68 -2.13
CA LYS A 97 -10.40 -14.44 -1.35
C LYS A 97 -9.12 -14.18 -0.61
N ILE A 98 -8.70 -12.92 -0.62
CA ILE A 98 -7.56 -12.44 0.14
C ILE A 98 -7.98 -12.24 1.58
N HIS A 99 -7.37 -13.04 2.46
CA HIS A 99 -7.65 -12.97 3.89
C HIS A 99 -6.46 -13.50 4.67
N THR A 100 -6.45 -13.18 5.95
CA THR A 100 -5.39 -13.62 6.85
C THR A 100 -5.98 -14.52 7.92
N ILE A 101 -5.32 -15.64 8.20
CA ILE A 101 -5.76 -16.59 9.23
C ILE A 101 -4.67 -16.82 10.26
N SER A 102 -5.09 -17.12 11.49
CA SER A 102 -4.23 -17.67 12.51
C SER A 102 -5.00 -18.68 13.35
N GLY A 103 -4.66 -19.97 13.19
CA GLY A 103 -5.49 -21.06 13.69
C GLY A 103 -6.89 -20.98 13.07
N ASN A 104 -7.92 -20.89 13.91
CA ASN A 104 -9.32 -20.80 13.48
C ASN A 104 -9.84 -19.35 13.37
N LEU A 105 -8.96 -18.36 13.59
CA LEU A 105 -9.32 -16.94 13.56
C LEU A 105 -9.00 -16.35 12.19
N ILE A 106 -9.96 -15.58 11.67
CA ILE A 106 -9.81 -14.71 10.50
C ILE A 106 -9.39 -13.34 11.01
N ILE A 107 -8.24 -12.86 10.57
CA ILE A 107 -7.72 -11.54 10.89
C ILE A 107 -8.15 -10.58 9.78
N GLY A 108 -8.61 -9.39 10.17
CA GLY A 108 -9.00 -8.34 9.25
C GLY A 108 -7.91 -7.98 8.24
N THR A 109 -8.24 -8.14 6.97
CA THR A 109 -7.39 -7.78 5.82
C THR A 109 -8.18 -6.90 4.87
N ARG A 110 -7.55 -5.84 4.38
CA ARG A 110 -8.19 -4.89 3.46
C ARG A 110 -7.22 -4.43 2.39
N GLN A 111 -7.74 -4.08 1.21
CA GLN A 111 -6.95 -3.47 0.16
C GLN A 111 -6.68 -1.98 0.48
N THR A 112 -5.46 -1.52 0.23
CA THR A 112 -4.97 -0.18 0.51
C THR A 112 -4.13 0.36 -0.64
N LEU A 113 -4.19 1.67 -0.86
CA LEU A 113 -3.33 2.36 -1.82
C LEU A 113 -2.06 2.85 -1.11
N THR A 114 -0.90 2.49 -1.64
CA THR A 114 0.42 2.77 -1.04
C THR A 114 1.37 3.38 -2.08
N GLU A 115 2.59 3.78 -1.66
CA GLU A 115 3.68 4.17 -2.58
C GLU A 115 4.10 3.05 -3.56
N TYR A 116 3.66 1.80 -3.31
CA TYR A 116 3.87 0.63 -4.16
C TYR A 116 2.60 0.24 -4.95
N GLY A 117 1.58 1.09 -5.02
CA GLY A 117 0.30 0.80 -5.66
C GLY A 117 -0.70 0.09 -4.73
N LEU A 118 -1.62 -0.67 -5.33
CA LEU A 118 -2.72 -1.37 -4.63
C LEU A 118 -2.24 -2.63 -3.91
N CYS A 119 -2.13 -2.56 -2.59
CA CYS A 119 -1.63 -3.62 -1.74
C CYS A 119 -2.70 -4.08 -0.75
N TYR A 120 -2.38 -5.09 0.06
CA TYR A 120 -3.28 -5.67 1.05
C TYR A 120 -2.62 -5.59 2.42
N MET A 121 -3.32 -5.00 3.38
CA MET A 121 -2.82 -4.80 4.73
C MET A 121 -3.66 -5.58 5.73
N THR A 122 -2.98 -6.27 6.65
CA THR A 122 -3.59 -7.04 7.73
C THR A 122 -3.05 -6.65 9.10
N ASN A 123 -3.82 -6.97 10.14
CA ASN A 123 -3.42 -6.76 11.53
C ASN A 123 -3.08 -5.29 11.86
N THR A 124 -3.95 -4.38 11.42
CA THR A 124 -3.76 -2.93 11.48
C THR A 124 -4.78 -2.28 12.41
N MET A 125 -4.31 -1.31 13.20
CA MET A 125 -5.13 -0.44 14.07
C MET A 125 -5.47 0.88 13.37
N LEU A 126 -5.23 1.00 12.06
CA LEU A 126 -5.58 2.20 11.30
C LEU A 126 -7.09 2.26 11.06
N SER A 127 -7.62 3.48 10.93
CA SER A 127 -9.02 3.68 10.55
C SER A 127 -9.36 3.09 9.17
N ASP A 128 -10.61 2.65 9.00
CA ASP A 128 -11.18 2.13 7.73
C ASP A 128 -11.12 3.11 6.56
N LYS A 129 -10.94 4.40 6.86
CA LYS A 129 -10.69 5.42 5.84
C LYS A 129 -9.38 5.17 5.07
N TYR A 130 -8.43 4.45 5.65
CA TYR A 130 -7.22 4.02 4.94
C TYR A 130 -7.48 2.68 4.25
N SER A 131 -8.37 2.73 3.25
CA SER A 131 -8.68 1.65 2.32
C SER A 131 -8.64 2.20 0.89
N SER A 132 -8.32 1.36 -0.09
CA SER A 132 -8.34 1.75 -1.51
C SER A 132 -9.72 2.27 -1.91
N ARG A 133 -10.78 1.55 -1.52
CA ARG A 133 -12.18 1.95 -1.77
C ARG A 133 -12.51 3.34 -1.24
N TYR A 134 -12.12 3.66 -0.01
CA TYR A 134 -12.38 4.99 0.53
C TYR A 134 -11.54 6.07 -0.17
N MET A 135 -10.28 5.78 -0.50
CA MET A 135 -9.42 6.75 -1.19
C MET A 135 -9.85 7.03 -2.63
N VAL A 136 -10.40 6.02 -3.33
CA VAL A 136 -10.83 6.14 -4.73
C VAL A 136 -12.28 6.60 -4.85
N GLU A 137 -13.19 6.06 -4.04
CA GLU A 137 -14.64 6.28 -4.19
C GLU A 137 -15.27 7.07 -3.02
N GLY A 138 -14.54 7.29 -1.92
CA GLY A 138 -15.09 7.89 -0.70
C GLY A 138 -16.01 6.96 0.11
N ILE A 139 -16.06 5.67 -0.23
CA ILE A 139 -16.95 4.69 0.38
C ILE A 139 -16.19 3.84 1.40
N LEU A 140 -16.73 3.69 2.61
CA LEU A 140 -16.13 2.83 3.64
C LEU A 140 -16.27 1.35 3.27
N PRO A 141 -15.31 0.49 3.67
CA PRO A 141 -15.38 -0.94 3.42
C PRO A 141 -16.54 -1.59 4.18
N ASP A 142 -17.08 -2.67 3.61
CA ASP A 142 -18.12 -3.48 4.23
C ASP A 142 -17.62 -4.15 5.52
N LYS A 143 -18.51 -4.27 6.50
CA LYS A 143 -18.19 -4.81 7.84
C LYS A 143 -18.91 -6.10 8.18
N ASP A 144 -19.57 -6.73 7.21
CA ASP A 144 -20.40 -7.92 7.45
C ASP A 144 -19.59 -9.06 8.09
N ILE A 145 -18.39 -9.33 7.58
CA ILE A 145 -17.47 -10.35 8.14
C ILE A 145 -17.17 -10.13 9.63
N GLN A 146 -17.23 -8.89 10.14
CA GLN A 146 -16.97 -8.58 11.54
C GLN A 146 -18.03 -9.15 12.49
N THR A 147 -19.17 -9.57 11.96
CA THR A 147 -20.22 -10.27 12.74
C THR A 147 -19.90 -11.75 12.95
N SER A 148 -18.92 -12.31 12.23
CA SER A 148 -18.49 -13.70 12.40
C SER A 148 -17.78 -13.91 13.74
N PRO A 149 -18.09 -14.99 14.49
CA PRO A 149 -17.39 -15.30 15.74
C PRO A 149 -15.92 -15.67 15.54
N SER A 150 -15.54 -16.05 14.31
CA SER A 150 -14.15 -16.37 13.95
C SER A 150 -13.36 -15.12 13.56
N TYR A 151 -13.99 -13.95 13.43
CA TYR A 151 -13.32 -12.75 12.95
C TYR A 151 -12.74 -11.91 14.10
N ILE A 152 -11.52 -11.44 13.91
CA ILE A 152 -10.87 -10.44 14.75
C ILE A 152 -10.27 -9.33 13.90
N ASN A 153 -10.40 -8.07 14.33
CA ASN A 153 -9.77 -6.94 13.63
C ASN A 153 -8.24 -7.02 13.70
N VAL A 154 -7.72 -7.28 14.90
CA VAL A 154 -6.28 -7.27 15.18
C VAL A 154 -5.96 -8.39 16.17
N LYS A 155 -4.95 -9.19 15.83
CA LYS A 155 -4.38 -10.20 16.72
C LYS A 155 -3.37 -9.52 17.66
N LYS A 156 -3.67 -9.57 18.95
CA LYS A 156 -2.74 -9.17 20.01
C LYS A 156 -1.88 -10.37 20.40
N CYS A 157 -0.64 -10.11 20.78
CA CYS A 157 0.29 -11.12 21.27
C CYS A 157 1.04 -10.54 22.46
N SER A 158 1.41 -11.39 23.42
CA SER A 158 2.30 -11.02 24.51
C SER A 158 3.76 -11.34 24.17
N TYR A 159 4.71 -10.72 24.89
CA TYR A 159 6.14 -11.01 24.74
C TYR A 159 6.50 -12.48 25.02
N PHE A 160 5.69 -13.17 25.84
CA PHE A 160 5.93 -14.57 26.23
C PHE A 160 5.42 -15.58 25.20
N GLU A 161 4.69 -15.13 24.17
CA GLU A 161 4.25 -15.97 23.06
C GLU A 161 5.35 -16.03 21.99
N ASN A 162 6.09 -17.13 21.96
CA ASN A 162 7.25 -17.27 21.08
C ASN A 162 6.91 -17.59 19.61
N ASP A 163 5.75 -18.21 19.34
CA ASP A 163 5.35 -18.63 18.00
C ASP A 163 4.02 -18.00 17.60
N VAL A 164 4.10 -16.80 17.03
CA VAL A 164 2.93 -16.10 16.52
C VAL A 164 2.98 -16.06 15.01
N ASN A 165 2.19 -16.93 14.39
CA ASN A 165 2.00 -16.96 12.94
C ASN A 165 0.70 -16.27 12.53
N TYR A 166 0.68 -15.81 11.29
CA TYR A 166 -0.54 -15.68 10.51
C TYR A 166 -0.21 -15.93 9.04
N ASN A 167 -1.12 -16.60 8.36
CA ASN A 167 -0.98 -16.94 6.94
C ASN A 167 -1.86 -16.02 6.14
N VAL A 168 -1.30 -15.35 5.13
CA VAL A 168 -2.11 -14.59 4.17
C VAL A 168 -2.36 -15.46 2.95
N LEU A 169 -3.63 -15.63 2.62
CA LEU A 169 -4.12 -16.51 1.55
C LEU A 169 -4.78 -15.66 0.46
N GLY A 170 -5.07 -16.28 -0.68
CA GLY A 170 -5.80 -15.65 -1.79
C GLY A 170 -4.94 -14.94 -2.84
N PHE A 171 -3.61 -15.02 -2.72
CA PHE A 171 -2.71 -14.60 -3.80
C PHE A 171 -2.49 -15.75 -4.79
N ASP A 172 -2.24 -15.41 -6.04
CA ASP A 172 -1.84 -16.35 -7.09
C ASP A 172 -0.39 -16.83 -6.86
N THR A 173 0.14 -17.61 -7.81
CA THR A 173 1.54 -18.08 -7.76
C THR A 173 2.58 -16.98 -8.04
N SER A 174 2.15 -15.73 -8.24
CA SER A 174 3.07 -14.63 -8.55
C SER A 174 3.84 -14.23 -7.29
N PRO A 175 5.13 -13.85 -7.42
CA PRO A 175 5.88 -13.36 -6.28
C PRO A 175 5.22 -12.13 -5.68
N ILE A 176 5.25 -12.07 -4.35
CA ILE A 176 4.69 -10.96 -3.58
C ILE A 176 5.81 -10.19 -2.88
N ASN A 177 5.57 -8.91 -2.68
CA ASN A 177 6.44 -8.04 -1.92
C ASN A 177 5.84 -7.80 -0.53
N VAL A 178 6.63 -7.96 0.53
CA VAL A 178 6.15 -7.97 1.92
C VAL A 178 6.81 -6.86 2.72
N PHE A 179 5.99 -6.15 3.50
CA PHE A 179 6.40 -5.07 4.38
C PHE A 179 5.89 -5.35 5.78
N LEU A 180 6.76 -5.17 6.76
CA LEU A 180 6.44 -5.29 8.17
C LEU A 180 6.51 -3.92 8.81
N HIS A 181 5.48 -3.53 9.55
CA HIS A 181 5.42 -2.21 10.19
C HIS A 181 4.56 -2.22 11.45
N SER A 182 4.59 -1.10 12.19
CA SER A 182 3.72 -0.90 13.35
C SER A 182 2.25 -1.05 12.97
N PRO A 183 1.39 -1.66 13.82
CA PRO A 183 -0.05 -1.70 13.57
C PRO A 183 -0.69 -0.30 13.57
N PHE A 184 -0.01 0.72 14.10
CA PHE A 184 -0.47 2.11 14.15
C PHE A 184 0.10 2.99 13.03
N ASP A 185 0.84 2.42 12.09
CA ASP A 185 1.43 3.17 10.97
C ASP A 185 1.30 2.37 9.66
N VAL A 186 1.68 2.98 8.55
CA VAL A 186 1.69 2.37 7.21
C VAL A 186 3.09 1.89 6.84
N MET A 187 3.16 0.99 5.86
CA MET A 187 4.44 0.57 5.28
C MET A 187 5.24 1.77 4.75
N LYS A 188 6.57 1.65 4.82
CA LYS A 188 7.49 2.55 4.13
C LYS A 188 8.12 1.83 2.97
N ALA A 189 8.24 2.52 1.84
CA ALA A 189 8.78 1.90 0.65
C ALA A 189 10.25 1.43 0.78
N ASP A 190 11.02 2.03 1.68
CA ASP A 190 12.41 1.67 1.99
C ASP A 190 12.56 0.51 2.99
N GLN A 191 11.45 -0.04 3.52
CA GLN A 191 11.42 -1.15 4.49
C GLN A 191 10.85 -2.44 3.89
N ASN A 192 11.19 -2.67 2.62
CA ASN A 192 10.82 -3.85 1.86
C ASN A 192 11.63 -5.09 2.31
N LEU A 193 10.96 -6.23 2.54
CA LEU A 193 11.60 -7.49 2.95
C LEU A 193 12.03 -8.38 1.77
N GLY A 194 11.79 -7.95 0.54
CA GLY A 194 12.11 -8.65 -0.70
C GLY A 194 10.88 -9.29 -1.35
N TYR A 195 11.10 -9.79 -2.57
CA TYR A 195 10.13 -10.62 -3.27
C TYR A 195 10.23 -12.06 -2.78
N THR A 196 9.10 -12.68 -2.49
CA THR A 196 9.05 -14.09 -2.12
C THR A 196 7.81 -14.76 -2.73
N GLY A 197 7.98 -16.00 -3.20
CA GLY A 197 6.89 -16.93 -3.47
C GLY A 197 6.74 -18.00 -2.37
N GLU A 198 7.57 -17.90 -1.33
CA GLU A 198 7.68 -18.87 -0.24
C GLU A 198 7.30 -18.25 1.11
N SER A 199 7.08 -19.12 2.10
CA SER A 199 6.78 -18.70 3.46
C SER A 199 7.96 -17.96 4.09
N LEU A 200 7.70 -16.80 4.69
CA LEU A 200 8.72 -16.00 5.36
C LEU A 200 8.64 -16.19 6.87
N GLN A 201 9.76 -16.58 7.49
CA GLN A 201 9.89 -16.62 8.95
C GLN A 201 10.74 -15.45 9.43
N LEU A 202 10.17 -14.60 10.27
CA LEU A 202 10.85 -13.41 10.80
C LEU A 202 10.91 -13.45 12.32
N ARG A 203 12.07 -13.11 12.88
CA ARG A 203 12.18 -12.76 14.30
C ARG A 203 12.01 -11.26 14.43
N VAL A 204 10.90 -10.85 15.04
CA VAL A 204 10.55 -9.44 15.18
C VAL A 204 10.58 -9.06 16.66
N THR A 205 11.19 -7.93 16.97
CA THR A 205 11.09 -7.31 18.30
C THR A 205 10.45 -5.95 18.13
N SER A 206 9.40 -5.69 18.91
CA SER A 206 8.70 -4.41 18.94
C SER A 206 8.81 -3.82 20.35
N THR A 207 9.01 -2.51 20.44
CA THR A 207 8.94 -1.76 21.69
C THR A 207 7.82 -0.74 21.57
N GLU A 208 6.88 -0.80 22.50
CA GLU A 208 5.73 0.09 22.54
C GLU A 208 5.82 0.99 23.76
N ILE A 209 5.50 2.27 23.56
CA ILE A 209 5.29 3.22 24.66
C ILE A 209 3.80 3.37 24.81
N VAL A 210 3.28 2.94 25.95
CA VAL A 210 1.87 3.10 26.33
C VAL A 210 1.72 4.33 27.21
N THR A 211 0.60 5.02 27.06
CA THR A 211 0.23 6.19 27.86
C THR A 211 -1.14 5.95 28.50
N GLU A 212 -1.51 6.81 29.45
CA GLU A 212 -2.81 6.75 30.13
C GLU A 212 -3.94 7.19 29.18
N ASP A 213 -5.14 6.65 29.37
CA ASP A 213 -6.30 6.85 28.48
C ASP A 213 -6.67 8.34 28.31
N GLU A 214 -6.40 9.18 29.31
CA GLU A 214 -6.74 10.60 29.32
C GLU A 214 -5.69 11.48 28.63
N PHE A 215 -4.55 10.92 28.20
CA PHE A 215 -3.46 11.68 27.60
C PHE A 215 -3.90 12.41 26.31
N GLU A 216 -4.83 11.82 25.56
CA GLU A 216 -5.40 12.40 24.35
C GLU A 216 -6.09 13.74 24.61
N PHE A 217 -6.89 13.80 25.67
CA PHE A 217 -7.72 14.96 26.01
C PHE A 217 -7.01 15.95 26.95
N GLY A 218 -6.04 15.48 27.72
CA GLY A 218 -5.33 16.28 28.73
C GLY A 218 -4.33 17.29 28.17
N ALA A 219 -3.91 17.15 26.91
CA ALA A 219 -2.97 18.06 26.29
C ALA A 219 -3.21 18.21 24.78
N ASP A 220 -3.00 19.42 24.25
CA ASP A 220 -3.07 19.67 22.81
C ASP A 220 -1.84 19.13 22.07
N VAL A 221 -1.95 19.01 20.74
CA VAL A 221 -0.86 18.59 19.85
C VAL A 221 0.42 19.41 20.07
N LYS A 222 0.29 20.72 20.34
CA LYS A 222 1.44 21.62 20.54
C LYS A 222 2.25 21.27 21.78
N ARG A 223 1.59 20.83 22.86
CA ARG A 223 2.23 20.37 24.10
C ARG A 223 2.75 18.94 23.96
N ARG A 224 1.95 18.02 23.40
CA ARG A 224 2.32 16.60 23.27
C ARG A 224 3.42 16.35 22.23
N LYS A 225 3.55 17.22 21.22
CA LYS A 225 4.44 17.05 20.06
C LYS A 225 4.19 15.77 19.25
N CYS A 226 3.05 15.11 19.44
CA CYS A 226 2.57 13.98 18.67
C CYS A 226 1.11 14.21 18.24
N ARG A 227 0.63 13.41 17.28
CA ARG A 227 -0.74 13.48 16.76
C ARG A 227 -1.38 12.10 16.78
N PHE A 228 -2.65 12.04 17.13
CA PHE A 228 -3.49 10.84 16.92
C PHE A 228 -3.98 10.77 15.49
N GLN A 229 -4.47 9.60 15.06
CA GLN A 229 -4.88 9.36 13.67
C GLN A 229 -5.97 10.33 13.18
N HIS A 230 -6.87 10.76 14.07
CA HIS A 230 -7.95 11.68 13.75
C HIS A 230 -7.51 13.16 13.77
N GLU A 231 -6.34 13.49 14.35
CA GLU A 231 -5.75 14.85 14.38
C GLU A 231 -5.03 15.18 13.06
N ASN A 232 -5.71 14.86 11.96
CA ASN A 232 -5.18 14.90 10.61
C ASN A 232 -5.24 16.30 10.01
N ASN A 233 -4.13 16.72 9.41
CA ASN A 233 -4.00 17.95 8.64
C ASN A 233 -3.40 17.69 7.25
N LEU A 234 -3.36 16.42 6.84
CA LEU A 234 -2.94 15.99 5.51
C LEU A 234 -4.06 16.24 4.50
N THR A 235 -3.70 16.59 3.28
CA THR A 235 -4.67 16.90 2.20
C THR A 235 -4.94 15.71 1.30
N HIS A 236 -3.96 14.84 1.10
CA HIS A 236 -4.04 13.67 0.23
C HIS A 236 -4.54 12.44 1.00
N PHE A 237 -4.11 12.26 2.24
CA PHE A 237 -4.48 11.10 3.05
C PHE A 237 -5.60 11.41 4.06
N PRO A 238 -6.57 10.50 4.25
CA PRO A 238 -7.74 10.76 5.10
C PRO A 238 -7.48 10.52 6.59
N ILE A 239 -6.29 10.04 6.96
CA ILE A 239 -5.86 9.78 8.34
C ILE A 239 -4.43 10.26 8.54
N PHE A 240 -4.06 10.54 9.78
CA PHE A 240 -2.69 10.89 10.12
C PHE A 240 -1.90 9.66 10.59
N THR A 241 -0.73 9.47 9.99
CA THR A 241 0.38 8.75 10.62
C THR A 241 1.69 9.48 10.31
N ARG A 242 2.77 9.14 11.03
CA ARG A 242 4.07 9.75 10.74
C ARG A 242 4.52 9.41 9.32
N ASN A 243 4.37 8.16 8.89
CA ASN A 243 4.80 7.77 7.55
C ASN A 243 3.93 8.40 6.47
N LEU A 244 2.60 8.47 6.63
CA LEU A 244 1.73 9.17 5.67
C LEU A 244 2.08 10.65 5.52
N CYS A 245 2.45 11.32 6.62
CA CYS A 245 2.94 12.69 6.57
C CYS A 245 4.24 12.82 5.75
N GLN A 246 5.16 11.87 5.90
CA GLN A 246 6.38 11.83 5.09
C GLN A 246 6.08 11.54 3.61
N GLN A 247 5.14 10.64 3.31
CA GLN A 247 4.71 10.32 1.96
C GLN A 247 4.07 11.56 1.30
N GLU A 248 3.18 12.27 1.99
CA GLU A 248 2.57 13.49 1.48
C GLU A 248 3.61 14.60 1.24
N CYS A 249 4.63 14.71 2.10
CA CYS A 249 5.74 15.63 1.89
C CYS A 249 6.49 15.32 0.57
N ARG A 250 6.72 14.04 0.25
CA ARG A 250 7.33 13.62 -1.02
C ARG A 250 6.42 13.93 -2.21
N LEU A 251 5.13 13.64 -2.11
CA LEU A 251 4.15 13.97 -3.16
C LEU A 251 4.13 15.48 -3.45
N ASN A 252 4.10 16.31 -2.41
CA ASN A 252 4.15 17.76 -2.55
C ASN A 252 5.44 18.26 -3.20
N LEU A 253 6.58 17.61 -2.93
CA LEU A 253 7.83 17.93 -3.60
C LEU A 253 7.76 17.62 -5.10
N VAL A 254 7.21 16.45 -5.47
CA VAL A 254 7.00 16.07 -6.87
C VAL A 254 6.10 17.08 -7.58
N PHE A 255 4.95 17.43 -7.01
CA PHE A 255 4.06 18.44 -7.58
C PHE A 255 4.74 19.81 -7.75
N LYS A 256 5.56 20.22 -6.77
CA LYS A 256 6.29 21.49 -6.84
C LYS A 256 7.36 21.49 -7.94
N ILE A 257 8.06 20.37 -8.13
CA ILE A 257 9.04 20.24 -9.21
C ILE A 257 8.32 20.28 -10.55
N MET A 258 7.27 19.47 -10.70
CA MET A 258 6.46 19.38 -11.93
C MET A 258 5.79 20.70 -12.29
N ALA A 259 5.35 21.51 -11.32
CA ALA A 259 4.76 22.81 -11.58
C ALA A 259 5.78 23.90 -11.99
N ASN A 260 7.05 23.75 -11.60
CA ASN A 260 8.12 24.71 -11.92
C ASN A 260 8.86 24.37 -13.22
N THR A 261 8.90 23.11 -13.59
CA THR A 261 9.19 22.70 -14.96
C THR A 261 7.95 22.99 -15.77
N ASN A 262 7.97 23.94 -16.72
CA ASN A 262 6.87 24.15 -17.69
C ASN A 262 6.73 22.95 -18.67
N ALA A 263 6.79 21.72 -18.16
CA ALA A 263 6.49 20.49 -18.86
C ALA A 263 5.01 20.22 -18.61
N LEU A 264 4.21 20.59 -19.61
CA LEU A 264 2.81 20.23 -19.74
C LEU A 264 2.59 18.76 -19.38
N VAL A 265 1.84 18.51 -18.31
CA VAL A 265 1.07 17.27 -18.22
C VAL A 265 -0.07 17.44 -19.22
N GLY A 266 0.22 17.09 -20.46
CA GLY A 266 -0.69 17.26 -21.59
C GLY A 266 -0.11 16.56 -22.80
N GLY A 267 -0.37 15.26 -22.89
CA GLY A 267 -0.28 14.46 -24.11
C GLY A 267 1.08 14.34 -24.78
N THR A 268 1.45 13.09 -25.09
CA THR A 268 2.52 12.66 -26.00
C THR A 268 3.95 12.83 -25.47
N SER A 269 4.60 11.69 -25.22
CA SER A 269 6.01 11.51 -24.82
C SER A 269 6.39 11.84 -23.36
N LEU A 270 6.44 10.81 -22.51
CA LEU A 270 7.22 10.82 -21.28
C LEU A 270 8.69 10.67 -21.65
N LEU A 271 9.34 11.78 -22.03
CA LEU A 271 10.79 11.86 -22.09
C LEU A 271 11.27 12.64 -20.86
N PHE A 272 11.45 11.94 -19.74
CA PHE A 272 12.12 12.52 -18.59
C PHE A 272 13.62 12.42 -18.80
N ASP A 273 14.23 13.53 -19.20
CA ASP A 273 15.67 13.71 -18.98
C ASP A 273 15.84 14.29 -17.57
N MET A 274 15.74 13.43 -16.55
CA MET A 274 16.29 13.73 -15.23
C MET A 274 17.82 13.58 -15.33
N VAL A 275 18.47 14.58 -15.91
CA VAL A 275 19.93 14.62 -16.13
C VAL A 275 20.71 14.45 -14.82
N ASP A 276 20.10 14.78 -13.69
CA ASP A 276 20.58 14.38 -12.37
C ASP A 276 19.37 14.18 -11.46
N LEU A 277 19.13 12.94 -11.01
CA LEU A 277 18.60 12.76 -9.65
C LEU A 277 19.47 13.65 -8.76
N PRO A 278 18.90 14.50 -7.88
CA PRO A 278 19.73 15.15 -6.89
C PRO A 278 20.43 14.03 -6.11
N LYS A 279 21.72 13.82 -6.40
CA LYS A 279 22.66 13.01 -5.61
C LYS A 279 22.90 13.65 -4.25
N GLU A 280 22.10 14.64 -3.87
CA GLU A 280 21.76 14.91 -2.48
C GLU A 280 20.95 13.73 -1.93
N ARG A 281 21.69 12.65 -1.66
CA ARG A 281 21.51 11.82 -0.48
C ARG A 281 21.01 12.74 0.63
N LEU A 282 19.69 12.80 0.82
CA LEU A 282 18.99 13.78 1.68
C LEU A 282 19.84 13.99 2.92
N VAL A 283 20.62 15.06 2.92
CA VAL A 283 21.53 15.37 4.01
C VAL A 283 20.59 15.68 5.14
N ARG A 284 20.47 14.71 6.05
CA ARG A 284 19.70 14.75 7.29
C ARG A 284 19.76 16.16 7.86
N ARG A 285 18.72 16.96 7.59
CA ARG A 285 18.42 18.18 8.34
C ARG A 285 17.10 17.94 9.06
N ILE A 286 17.24 17.06 10.06
CA ILE A 286 16.57 17.06 11.37
C ILE A 286 15.03 17.14 11.34
N ILE A 287 14.39 15.97 11.48
CA ILE A 287 13.29 15.76 12.42
C ILE A 287 13.55 14.39 13.06
N PHE A 288 14.02 14.39 14.30
CA PHE A 288 14.39 13.19 15.06
C PHE A 288 13.25 12.15 15.08
N SER A 289 13.53 10.87 14.78
CA SER A 289 12.79 9.77 15.41
C SER A 289 13.37 9.51 16.80
N PHE A 290 12.63 8.84 17.68
CA PHE A 290 13.17 8.41 18.98
C PHE A 290 14.38 7.45 18.83
N GLU A 291 14.52 6.78 17.67
CA GLU A 291 15.71 5.98 17.32
C GLU A 291 16.94 6.84 17.01
N ASP A 292 16.76 8.10 16.61
CA ASP A 292 17.87 9.06 16.41
C ASP A 292 18.34 9.67 17.76
N LEU A 293 17.58 9.53 18.84
CA LEU A 293 17.94 10.00 20.20
C LEU A 293 18.69 8.94 21.03
N LEU A 294 18.58 7.66 20.65
CA LEU A 294 19.31 6.56 21.27
C LEU A 294 20.38 6.07 20.30
N GLY A 295 21.54 6.74 20.35
CA GLY A 295 22.73 6.24 19.69
C GLY A 295 23.08 4.84 20.18
N ASN A 296 22.76 3.82 19.39
CA ASN A 296 23.54 2.60 19.30
C ASN A 296 23.28 1.92 17.96
N LYS A 297 24.32 1.89 17.12
CA LYS A 297 24.42 0.95 16.01
C LYS A 297 24.39 -0.45 16.60
N ASN A 298 23.32 -1.19 16.40
CA ASN A 298 23.39 -2.65 16.37
C ASN A 298 22.77 -3.10 15.05
N GLU A 299 23.62 -3.76 14.26
CA GLU A 299 23.30 -4.36 12.98
C GLU A 299 22.12 -5.33 13.12
N LEU A 300 21.13 -5.22 12.24
CA LEU A 300 20.21 -6.30 11.94
C LEU A 300 21.03 -7.42 11.28
N GLN A 301 21.47 -8.40 12.06
CA GLN A 301 21.94 -9.66 11.50
C GLN A 301 20.72 -10.52 11.14
N ILE A 302 20.46 -10.63 9.83
CA ILE A 302 19.53 -11.61 9.28
C ILE A 302 20.32 -12.91 9.11
N GLU A 303 20.16 -13.84 10.06
CA GLU A 303 20.59 -15.23 9.87
C GLU A 303 19.55 -15.95 9.01
N VAL A 304 19.91 -16.24 7.76
CA VAL A 304 19.17 -17.16 6.91
C VAL A 304 19.60 -18.58 7.29
N ILE A 305 18.76 -19.29 8.04
CA ILE A 305 18.96 -20.71 8.33
C ILE A 305 18.27 -21.50 7.22
N ASN A 306 19.06 -22.03 6.28
CA ASN A 306 18.58 -23.00 5.29
C ASN A 306 18.55 -24.39 5.95
N TYR A 307 17.41 -25.07 5.92
CA TYR A 307 17.28 -26.50 6.21
C TYR A 307 17.12 -27.29 4.92
#